data_AF-A0A3D5GTH4-F1
#
_entry.id   AF-A0A3D5GTH4-F1
#
_cell.length_a   1.000
_cell.length_b   1.000
_cell.length_c   1.000
_cell.angle_alpha   90.00
_cell.angle_beta   90.00
_cell.angle_gamma   90.00
#
_symmetry.space_group_name_H-M   'P 1'
#
loop_
_entity.id
_entity.type
_entity.pdbx_description
1 polymer ?
#
loop_
_entity_poly.entity_id
_entity_poly.type
_entity_poly.pdbx_seq_one_letter_code
_entity_poly.pdbx_strand_id
1 'polypeptide(L)'
;PADKCPDGANEHDNVVTRVEGLEETTWADYQRVPHWEIGEQLGILDIERATKLSGSMFVMYSGLGATLCRALVQYGLDRNVDAYREMRPPTLVSTS
;
A
#
# COMPACT_ATOMS: atom_id res chain seq x y z
N PRO A 1 17.69 -19.84 -2.28
CA PRO A 1 16.83 -19.86 -1.07
C PRO A 1 17.69 -20.18 0.15
N ALA A 2 17.35 -19.66 1.34
CA ALA A 2 17.98 -20.12 2.58
C ALA A 2 17.45 -21.51 2.94
N ASP A 3 18.23 -22.33 3.65
CA ASP A 3 17.88 -23.72 3.99
C ASP A 3 16.54 -23.89 4.73
N LYS A 4 16.08 -22.84 5.43
CA LYS A 4 14.80 -22.84 6.17
C LYS A 4 13.60 -22.34 5.35
N CYS A 5 13.82 -21.93 4.10
CA CYS A 5 12.76 -21.49 3.22
C CYS A 5 11.92 -22.71 2.82
N PRO A 6 10.59 -22.69 2.96
CA PRO A 6 9.74 -23.77 2.45
C PRO A 6 9.93 -23.94 0.95
N ASP A 7 9.90 -25.19 0.48
CA ASP A 7 9.81 -25.49 -0.93
C ASP A 7 8.41 -25.16 -1.45
N GLY A 8 8.31 -24.58 -2.63
CA GLY A 8 7.04 -24.20 -3.25
C GLY A 8 7.20 -23.86 -4.73
N ALA A 9 6.16 -24.12 -5.51
CA ALA A 9 6.09 -23.83 -6.94
C ALA A 9 5.29 -22.55 -7.24
N ASN A 10 4.34 -22.19 -6.38
CA ASN A 10 3.48 -21.01 -6.55
C ASN A 10 2.98 -20.48 -5.19
N GLU A 11 2.15 -19.44 -5.22
CA GLU A 11 1.64 -18.77 -4.04
C GLU A 11 0.80 -19.66 -3.11
N HIS A 12 0.25 -20.78 -3.60
CA HIS A 12 -0.53 -21.72 -2.77
C HIS A 12 0.34 -22.54 -1.81
N ASP A 13 1.66 -22.59 -2.04
CA ASP A 13 2.61 -23.27 -1.15
C ASP A 13 3.13 -22.33 -0.03
N ASN A 14 2.70 -21.06 -0.01
CA ASN A 14 3.07 -20.12 1.04
C ASN A 14 2.46 -20.51 2.38
N VAL A 15 3.31 -20.60 3.41
CA VAL A 15 2.89 -20.95 4.77
C VAL A 15 2.56 -19.69 5.58
N VAL A 16 1.33 -19.60 6.09
CA VAL A 16 0.95 -18.54 7.05
C VAL A 16 1.63 -18.80 8.40
N THR A 17 2.50 -17.89 8.82
CA THR A 17 3.28 -18.05 10.06
C THR A 17 2.65 -17.37 11.28
N ARG A 18 1.84 -16.33 11.06
CA ARG A 18 1.17 -15.55 12.12
C ARG A 18 0.01 -14.75 11.54
N VAL A 19 -1.07 -14.63 12.31
CA VAL A 19 -2.21 -13.73 12.03
C VAL A 19 -2.40 -12.84 13.26
N GLU A 20 -2.62 -11.55 13.04
CA GLU A 20 -2.81 -10.55 14.10
C GLU A 20 -3.95 -9.62 13.72
N GLY A 21 -4.67 -9.14 14.73
CA GLY A 21 -5.80 -8.23 14.53
C GLY A 21 -7.14 -8.96 14.47
N LEU A 22 -8.09 -8.36 13.77
CA LEU A 22 -9.49 -8.77 13.72
C LEU A 22 -9.72 -9.80 12.61
N GLU A 23 -10.56 -10.80 12.87
CA GLU A 23 -10.95 -11.80 11.86
C GLU A 23 -11.82 -11.18 10.76
N GLU A 24 -11.82 -11.77 9.56
CA GLU A 24 -12.67 -11.31 8.44
C GLU A 24 -14.17 -11.27 8.78
N THR A 25 -14.61 -12.12 9.71
CA THR A 25 -15.99 -12.18 10.22
C THR A 25 -16.39 -10.95 11.05
N THR A 26 -15.43 -10.07 11.37
CA THR A 26 -15.68 -8.89 12.21
C THR A 26 -16.53 -7.83 11.51
N TRP A 27 -16.49 -7.75 10.18
CA TRP A 27 -17.17 -6.71 9.41
C TRP A 27 -18.45 -7.22 8.76
N ALA A 28 -19.54 -6.46 8.93
CA ALA A 28 -20.80 -6.72 8.24
C ALA A 28 -20.67 -6.45 6.73
N ASP A 29 -21.50 -7.09 5.92
CA ASP A 29 -21.38 -7.04 4.46
C ASP A 29 -21.42 -5.62 3.90
N TYR A 30 -22.25 -4.74 4.48
CA TYR A 30 -22.34 -3.33 4.05
C TYR A 30 -21.06 -2.51 4.32
N GLN A 31 -20.14 -3.02 5.15
CA GLN A 31 -18.85 -2.37 5.43
C GLN A 31 -17.75 -2.84 4.46
N ARG A 32 -18.01 -3.91 3.69
CA ARG A 32 -17.04 -4.52 2.75
C ARG A 32 -17.09 -3.81 1.40
N VAL A 33 -16.81 -2.52 1.41
CA VAL A 33 -16.79 -1.70 0.20
C VAL A 33 -15.34 -1.60 -0.30
N PRO A 34 -15.08 -1.81 -1.59
CA PRO A 34 -13.74 -1.66 -2.13
C PRO A 34 -13.19 -0.25 -1.96
N HIS A 35 -11.88 -0.15 -1.68
CA HIS A 35 -11.24 1.13 -1.39
C HIS A 35 -11.36 2.16 -2.52
N TRP A 36 -11.43 1.72 -3.79
CA TRP A 36 -11.56 2.61 -4.94
C TRP A 36 -12.93 3.29 -4.97
N GLU A 37 -14.00 2.57 -4.65
CA GLU A 37 -15.35 3.11 -4.59
C GLU A 37 -15.49 4.12 -3.45
N ILE A 38 -14.99 3.78 -2.25
CA ILE A 38 -14.99 4.71 -1.11
C ILE A 38 -14.21 5.99 -1.46
N GLY A 39 -13.02 5.85 -2.04
CA GLY A 39 -12.19 7.00 -2.34
C GLY A 39 -12.76 7.90 -3.44
N GLU A 40 -13.46 7.34 -4.41
CA GLU A 40 -14.20 8.10 -5.42
C GLU A 40 -15.39 8.84 -4.81
N GLN A 41 -16.21 8.16 -3.99
CA GLN A 41 -17.35 8.76 -3.28
C GLN A 41 -16.93 9.92 -2.38
N LEU A 42 -15.76 9.82 -1.74
CA LEU A 42 -15.19 10.86 -0.89
C LEU A 42 -14.47 11.97 -1.68
N GLY A 43 -14.32 11.83 -3.00
CA GLY A 43 -13.59 12.78 -3.85
C GLY A 43 -12.09 12.87 -3.56
N ILE A 44 -11.53 11.81 -2.98
CA ILE A 44 -10.11 11.73 -2.59
C ILE A 44 -9.27 10.84 -3.51
N LEU A 45 -9.92 10.01 -4.33
CA LEU A 45 -9.35 9.25 -5.44
C LEU A 45 -9.99 9.68 -6.76
N ASP A 46 -9.18 9.94 -7.77
CA ASP A 46 -9.63 10.25 -9.14
C ASP A 46 -8.80 9.43 -10.14
N ILE A 47 -9.37 8.28 -10.53
CA ILE A 47 -8.75 7.32 -11.46
C ILE A 47 -8.88 7.81 -12.91
N GLU A 48 -9.99 8.44 -13.26
CA GLU A 48 -10.24 8.92 -14.62
C GLU A 48 -9.22 9.99 -15.03
N ARG A 49 -8.98 10.98 -14.16
CA ARG A 49 -7.99 12.03 -14.42
C ARG A 49 -6.58 11.46 -14.45
N ALA A 50 -6.24 10.54 -13.56
CA ALA A 50 -4.94 9.88 -13.59
C ALA A 50 -4.72 9.09 -14.89
N THR A 51 -5.75 8.37 -15.34
CA THR A 51 -5.72 7.62 -16.60
C THR A 51 -5.51 8.53 -17.79
N LYS A 52 -6.18 9.69 -17.81
CA LYS A 52 -5.99 10.70 -18.85
C LYS A 52 -4.57 11.27 -18.89
N LEU A 53 -3.91 11.39 -17.73
CA LEU A 53 -2.57 11.96 -17.61
C LEU A 53 -1.45 10.95 -17.88
N SER A 54 -1.61 9.71 -17.47
CA SER A 54 -0.49 8.74 -17.39
C SER A 54 -0.85 7.32 -17.83
N GLY A 55 -2.09 7.06 -18.27
CA GLY A 55 -2.55 5.73 -18.67
C GLY A 55 -3.02 4.87 -17.49
N SER A 56 -3.22 3.58 -17.73
CA SER A 56 -3.69 2.64 -16.71
C SER A 56 -2.69 2.48 -15.56
N MET A 57 -3.16 1.96 -14.41
CA MET A 57 -2.37 1.72 -13.19
C MET A 57 -1.89 2.99 -12.45
N PHE A 58 -2.37 4.18 -12.82
CA PHE A 58 -2.16 5.41 -12.07
C PHE A 58 -3.42 5.86 -11.35
N VAL A 59 -3.24 6.52 -10.21
CA VAL A 59 -4.34 7.14 -9.46
C VAL A 59 -3.91 8.52 -8.98
N MET A 60 -4.86 9.45 -8.94
CA MET A 60 -4.62 10.79 -8.44
C MET A 60 -5.34 10.96 -7.10
N TYR A 61 -4.56 11.22 -6.05
CA TYR A 61 -5.09 11.54 -4.73
C TYR A 61 -5.29 13.06 -4.60
N SER A 62 -6.39 13.49 -4.00
CA SER A 62 -6.69 14.91 -3.75
C SER A 62 -7.15 15.17 -2.31
N GLY A 63 -7.01 16.41 -1.84
CA GLY A 63 -7.50 16.85 -0.53
C GLY A 63 -7.04 15.96 0.63
N LEU A 64 -8.00 15.37 1.35
CA LEU A 64 -7.73 14.49 2.48
C LEU A 64 -7.04 13.17 2.06
N GLY A 65 -7.26 12.66 0.84
CA GLY A 65 -6.54 11.47 0.35
C GLY A 65 -5.06 11.74 0.19
N ALA A 66 -4.70 12.84 -0.46
CA ALA A 66 -3.30 13.25 -0.62
C ALA A 66 -2.64 13.51 0.74
N THR A 67 -3.40 14.11 1.67
CA THR A 67 -2.94 14.34 3.06
C THR A 67 -2.68 13.02 3.79
N LEU A 68 -3.59 12.05 3.67
CA LEU A 68 -3.46 10.74 4.30
C LEU A 68 -2.24 9.96 3.75
N CYS A 69 -2.05 9.92 2.44
CA CYS A 69 -0.89 9.28 1.83
C CYS A 69 0.42 9.86 2.38
N ARG A 70 0.54 11.20 2.43
CA ARG A 70 1.72 11.86 3.02
C ARG A 70 1.86 11.55 4.51
N ALA A 71 0.76 11.55 5.27
CA ALA A 71 0.79 11.27 6.70
C ALA A 71 1.25 9.83 7.01
N LEU A 72 0.83 8.84 6.22
CA LEU A 72 1.27 7.45 6.37
C LEU A 72 2.76 7.28 6.10
N VAL A 73 3.28 7.97 5.08
CA VAL A 73 4.74 7.99 4.80
C VAL A 73 5.49 8.59 5.99
N GLN A 74 5.07 9.77 6.48
CA GLN A 74 5.71 10.40 7.64
C GLN A 74 5.65 9.53 8.89
N TYR A 75 4.49 8.93 9.18
CA TYR A 75 4.34 8.01 10.30
C TYR A 75 5.31 6.83 10.22
N GLY A 76 5.51 6.25 9.02
CA GLY A 76 6.48 5.20 8.81
C GLY A 76 7.92 5.64 9.08
N LEU A 77 8.31 6.83 8.62
CA LEU A 77 9.64 7.40 8.85
C LEU A 77 9.87 7.68 10.34
N ASP A 78 8.95 8.41 10.96
CA ASP A 78 9.03 8.82 12.38
C ASP A 78 9.07 7.59 13.31
N ARG A 79 8.30 6.54 13.00
CA ARG A 79 8.28 5.29 13.78
C ARG A 79 9.62 4.56 13.80
N ASN A 80 10.48 4.81 12.81
CA ASN A 80 11.71 4.07 12.59
C ASN A 80 12.98 4.90 12.86
N VAL A 81 12.85 6.15 13.29
CA VAL A 81 13.95 7.12 13.43
C VAL A 81 15.07 6.65 14.38
N ASP A 82 14.73 5.91 15.45
CA ASP A 82 15.70 5.44 16.43
C ASP A 82 16.40 4.13 16.01
N ALA A 83 15.79 3.37 15.10
CA ALA A 83 16.30 2.07 14.65
C ALA A 83 17.09 2.16 13.35
N TYR A 84 16.82 3.18 12.53
CA TYR A 84 17.39 3.31 11.19
C TYR A 84 17.83 4.74 10.91
N ARG A 85 18.90 4.88 10.12
CA ARG A 85 19.29 6.16 9.55
C ARG A 85 18.41 6.46 8.33
N GLU A 86 17.63 7.52 8.41
CA GLU A 86 16.83 7.98 7.26
C GLU A 86 17.73 8.45 6.11
N MET A 87 17.41 8.01 4.89
CA MET A 87 18.15 8.32 3.67
C MET A 87 17.17 8.66 2.54
N ARG A 88 17.46 9.73 1.80
CA ARG A 88 16.73 10.10 0.58
C ARG A 88 17.59 9.79 -0.66
N PRO A 89 17.45 8.62 -1.29
CA PRO A 89 18.26 8.26 -2.46
C PRO A 89 17.79 9.00 -3.74
N PRO A 90 18.64 9.07 -4.78
CA PRO A 90 18.21 9.48 -6.11
C PRO A 90 17.06 8.60 -6.63
N THR A 91 16.04 9.22 -7.24
CA THR A 91 14.88 8.50 -7.83
C THR A 91 15.20 7.91 -9.21
N LEU A 92 16.23 8.44 -9.89
CA LEU A 92 16.77 7.91 -11.13
C LEU A 92 18.23 7.51 -10.88
N VAL A 93 18.61 6.33 -11.36
CA VAL A 93 19.96 5.76 -11.19
C VAL A 93 20.52 5.32 -12.53
N SER A 94 21.84 5.26 -12.65
CA SER A 94 22.51 4.69 -13.82
C SER A 94 22.39 3.16 -13.83
N THR A 95 22.49 2.57 -15.02
CA THR A 95 22.54 1.11 -15.22
C THR A 95 23.97 0.54 -15.15
N SER A 96 24.94 1.40 -14.85
CA SER A 96 26.37 1.08 -14.80
C SER A 96 26.74 0.24 -13.60
#